data_AF-A0A6L4ABU4-F1
#
_entry.id   AF-A0A6L4ABU4-F1
#
_cell.length_a   1.000
_cell.length_b   1.000
_cell.length_c   1.000
_cell.angle_alpha   90.00
_cell.angle_beta   90.00
_cell.angle_gamma   90.00
#
_symmetry.space_group_name_H-M   'P 1'
#
loop_
_entity.id
_entity.type
_entity.pdbx_description
1 polymer ?
#
loop_
_entity_poly.entity_id
_entity_poly.type
_entity_poly.pdbx_seq_one_letter_code
_entity_poly.pdbx_strand_id
1 'polypeptide(L)'
;LAMIMDSTPAHDVSVDNFQIEQYEVSVIQYVNFLNYLIQQNPDENARPHLTACNGPCVLTTQDTGGEGSDISYNATDQRYEVRAAVVDRSNYPITLVTWHGADAYCRALGRTLPTEAQWERAARGLANSIYPWGPQWDVNRAKTNRPTEDGTVPVDSYSSGTSMGASEFGALNMAGNVAEWTADWYQNNYYQQLANTGQVTVNPTGPIGGDKRVVRGGSWSNVPLFARTVHRIDLWAPGQTSTWVGFRCADTASGVSTVPPSSNTNVTTNVAATTPAPVTDTSGSTGSGVKPGSGSSSTNPTTASNPPAGNIPPTATLAAQQ
;
A
#
# COMPACT_ATOMS: atom_id res chain seq x y z
N LEU A 1 7.93 29.68 -7.89
CA LEU A 1 7.18 30.08 -6.68
C LEU A 1 5.79 29.43 -6.56
N ALA A 2 5.16 28.96 -7.65
CA ALA A 2 3.86 28.26 -7.58
C ALA A 2 3.91 26.80 -7.05
N MET A 3 5.09 26.16 -7.00
CA MET A 3 5.28 24.71 -6.76
C MET A 3 5.11 24.24 -5.28
N ILE A 4 4.61 25.10 -4.38
CA ILE A 4 4.43 24.78 -2.95
C ILE A 4 3.14 25.40 -2.38
N MET A 5 2.30 26.03 -3.21
CA MET A 5 1.13 26.78 -2.72
C MET A 5 0.02 25.86 -2.18
N ASP A 6 -0.07 24.63 -2.68
CA ASP A 6 -1.06 23.63 -2.29
C ASP A 6 -0.74 22.92 -0.96
N SER A 7 0.42 23.23 -0.38
CA SER A 7 0.86 22.80 0.95
C SER A 7 0.64 23.91 1.99
N THR A 8 -0.09 24.97 1.62
CA THR A 8 -0.43 26.12 2.46
C THR A 8 -1.93 26.43 2.39
N PRO A 9 -2.50 27.07 3.43
CA PRO A 9 -1.90 27.42 4.71
C PRO A 9 -1.66 26.21 5.63
N ALA A 10 -0.84 26.40 6.66
CA ALA A 10 -0.78 25.46 7.77
C ALA A 10 -2.14 25.42 8.49
N HIS A 11 -2.52 24.25 8.97
CA HIS A 11 -3.79 23.99 9.64
C HIS A 11 -3.62 22.86 10.66
N ASP A 12 -4.49 22.83 11.67
CA ASP A 12 -4.38 21.86 12.76
C ASP A 12 -5.10 20.55 12.40
N VAL A 13 -4.37 19.46 12.54
CA VAL A 13 -4.87 18.10 12.31
C VAL A 13 -4.56 17.24 13.52
N SER A 14 -5.54 16.46 13.96
CA SER A 14 -5.36 15.36 14.88
C SER A 14 -5.44 14.05 14.10
N VAL A 15 -4.45 13.18 14.29
CA VAL A 15 -4.41 11.84 13.70
C VAL A 15 -4.39 10.86 14.86
N ASP A 16 -5.35 9.94 14.90
CA ASP A 16 -5.40 8.87 15.90
C ASP A 16 -4.20 7.93 15.75
N ASN A 17 -3.93 7.16 16.79
CA ASN A 17 -2.84 6.21 16.81
C ASN A 17 -2.96 5.21 15.65
N PHE A 18 -1.88 5.07 14.88
CA PHE A 18 -1.79 4.15 13.76
C PHE A 18 -0.39 3.57 13.66
N GLN A 19 -0.26 2.49 12.92
CA GLN A 19 1.01 1.92 12.53
C GLN A 19 1.23 2.16 11.05
N ILE A 20 2.50 2.35 10.67
CA ILE A 20 2.90 2.47 9.27
C ILE A 20 4.10 1.55 9.04
N GLU A 21 4.19 0.97 7.86
CA GLU A 21 5.34 0.16 7.49
C GLU A 21 6.62 1.00 7.57
N GLN A 22 7.67 0.39 8.14
CA GLN A 22 8.95 1.07 8.36
C GLN A 22 9.57 1.55 7.04
N TYR A 23 9.36 0.83 5.95
CA TYR A 23 9.90 1.13 4.63
C TYR A 23 8.87 0.79 3.55
N GLU A 24 9.16 1.17 2.31
CA GLU A 24 8.33 0.90 1.14
C GLU A 24 8.18 -0.60 0.88
N VAL A 25 7.06 -1.01 0.29
CA VAL A 25 6.86 -2.41 -0.14
C VAL A 25 7.95 -2.78 -1.14
N SER A 26 8.64 -3.90 -0.89
CA SER A 26 9.71 -4.36 -1.76
C SER A 26 9.20 -5.15 -2.97
N VAL A 27 10.04 -5.30 -3.99
CA VAL A 27 9.71 -6.10 -5.19
C VAL A 27 9.34 -7.53 -4.81
N ILE A 28 10.10 -8.19 -3.91
CA ILE A 28 9.81 -9.58 -3.52
C ILE A 28 8.47 -9.70 -2.77
N GLN A 29 8.14 -8.72 -1.92
CA GLN A 29 6.85 -8.69 -1.23
C GLN A 29 5.70 -8.59 -2.24
N TYR A 30 5.81 -7.72 -3.24
CA TYR A 30 4.78 -7.55 -4.26
C TYR A 30 4.69 -8.76 -5.21
N VAL A 31 5.81 -9.39 -5.57
CA VAL A 31 5.82 -10.65 -6.33
C VAL A 31 5.06 -11.75 -5.59
N ASN A 32 5.25 -11.87 -4.27
CA ASN A 32 4.50 -12.82 -3.45
C ASN A 32 3.00 -12.53 -3.46
N PHE A 33 2.60 -11.26 -3.41
CA PHE A 33 1.20 -10.86 -3.55
C PHE A 33 0.60 -11.25 -4.92
N LEU A 34 1.31 -11.00 -6.02
CA LEU A 34 0.82 -11.39 -7.35
C LEU A 34 0.67 -12.92 -7.48
N ASN A 35 1.60 -13.69 -6.91
CA ASN A 35 1.51 -15.15 -6.87
C ASN A 35 0.37 -15.64 -5.96
N TYR A 36 0.08 -14.93 -4.87
CA TYR A 36 -1.10 -15.18 -4.05
C TYR A 36 -2.39 -14.96 -4.84
N LEU A 37 -2.48 -13.91 -5.67
CA LEU A 37 -3.66 -13.68 -6.52
C LEU A 37 -3.90 -14.82 -7.52
N ILE A 38 -2.84 -15.43 -8.07
CA ILE A 38 -2.96 -16.64 -8.92
C ILE A 38 -3.62 -17.77 -8.12
N GLN A 39 -3.18 -18.00 -6.88
CA GLN A 39 -3.73 -19.08 -6.04
C GLN A 39 -5.20 -18.86 -5.69
N GLN A 40 -5.64 -17.61 -5.53
CA GLN A 40 -7.04 -17.28 -5.23
C GLN A 40 -7.96 -17.43 -6.45
N ASN A 41 -7.42 -17.28 -7.66
CA ASN A 41 -8.17 -17.43 -8.91
C ASN A 41 -7.31 -18.15 -9.96
N PRO A 42 -7.27 -19.49 -9.94
CA PRO A 42 -6.30 -20.30 -10.69
C PRO A 42 -6.63 -20.44 -12.18
N ASP A 43 -7.31 -19.46 -12.78
CA ASP A 43 -7.42 -19.40 -14.23
C ASP A 43 -6.01 -19.20 -14.80
N GLU A 44 -5.48 -20.25 -15.41
CA GLU A 44 -4.13 -20.31 -15.99
C GLU A 44 -3.87 -19.25 -17.07
N ASN A 45 -4.95 -18.73 -17.67
CA ASN A 45 -4.89 -17.65 -18.66
C ASN A 45 -5.10 -16.28 -18.03
N ALA A 46 -5.58 -16.22 -16.78
CA ALA A 46 -5.70 -14.97 -16.06
C ALA A 46 -4.30 -14.48 -15.70
N ARG A 47 -3.94 -13.30 -16.23
CA ARG A 47 -2.82 -12.49 -15.76
C ARG A 47 -3.38 -11.54 -14.69
N PRO A 48 -3.50 -11.94 -13.40
CA PRO A 48 -4.22 -11.16 -12.39
C PRO A 48 -3.67 -9.75 -12.22
N HIS A 49 -2.36 -9.51 -12.48
CA HIS A 49 -1.81 -8.16 -12.47
C HIS A 49 -2.44 -7.20 -13.48
N LEU A 50 -3.22 -7.67 -14.47
CA LEU A 50 -3.90 -6.83 -15.44
C LEU A 50 -5.32 -6.42 -15.00
N THR A 51 -5.95 -7.17 -14.12
CA THR A 51 -7.40 -7.05 -13.87
C THR A 51 -7.83 -7.16 -12.42
N ALA A 52 -7.06 -7.84 -11.56
CA ALA A 52 -7.48 -8.18 -10.20
C ALA A 52 -7.56 -6.96 -9.25
N CYS A 53 -6.98 -5.83 -9.63
CA CYS A 53 -6.95 -4.61 -8.84
C CYS A 53 -7.86 -3.53 -9.42
N ASN A 54 -9.08 -3.87 -9.87
CA ASN A 54 -9.97 -2.93 -10.59
C ASN A 54 -9.29 -2.28 -11.81
N GLY A 55 -8.51 -3.09 -12.52
CA GLY A 55 -7.56 -2.67 -13.54
C GLY A 55 -6.17 -3.27 -13.27
N PRO A 56 -5.14 -2.79 -13.98
CA PRO A 56 -3.79 -3.27 -13.78
C PRO A 56 -3.30 -2.97 -12.35
N CYS A 57 -2.78 -3.98 -11.68
CA CYS A 57 -2.09 -3.84 -10.40
C CYS A 57 -0.71 -3.19 -10.60
N VAL A 58 0.04 -3.63 -11.61
CA VAL A 58 1.43 -3.23 -11.88
C VAL A 58 1.75 -3.49 -13.36
N LEU A 59 2.75 -2.79 -13.91
CA LEU A 59 3.34 -3.16 -15.21
C LEU A 59 4.55 -4.09 -15.01
N THR A 60 4.50 -5.26 -15.64
CA THR A 60 5.61 -6.23 -15.65
C THR A 60 6.59 -5.92 -16.78
N THR A 61 7.75 -6.59 -16.79
CA THR A 61 8.73 -6.50 -17.88
C THR A 61 8.13 -6.83 -19.24
N GLN A 62 7.17 -7.77 -19.31
CA GLN A 62 6.45 -8.08 -20.53
C GLN A 62 5.61 -6.90 -21.04
N ASP A 63 5.06 -6.10 -20.13
CA ASP A 63 4.19 -4.98 -20.49
C ASP A 63 4.98 -3.71 -20.83
N THR A 64 6.19 -3.56 -20.30
CA THR A 64 7.07 -2.40 -20.56
C THR A 64 8.15 -2.64 -21.62
N GLY A 65 8.21 -3.82 -22.23
CA GLY A 65 9.31 -4.18 -23.12
C GLY A 65 10.66 -4.31 -22.39
N GLY A 66 10.63 -4.58 -21.08
CA GLY A 66 11.80 -4.77 -20.24
C GLY A 66 12.37 -3.49 -19.61
N GLU A 67 11.75 -2.33 -19.80
CA GLU A 67 12.21 -1.08 -19.19
C GLU A 67 11.58 -0.84 -17.82
N GLY A 68 12.39 -0.46 -16.83
CA GLY A 68 11.97 0.03 -15.51
C GLY A 68 11.29 -0.98 -14.56
N SER A 69 10.73 -2.09 -15.07
CA SER A 69 10.06 -3.10 -14.25
C SER A 69 11.04 -4.13 -13.71
N ASP A 70 10.88 -4.43 -12.42
CA ASP A 70 11.63 -5.43 -11.67
C ASP A 70 10.87 -6.76 -11.51
N ILE A 71 9.71 -6.91 -12.18
CA ILE A 71 8.86 -8.10 -12.13
C ILE A 71 8.77 -8.74 -13.51
N SER A 72 9.00 -10.05 -13.60
CA SER A 72 8.75 -10.84 -14.80
C SER A 72 7.72 -11.93 -14.54
N TYR A 73 6.89 -12.21 -15.55
CA TYR A 73 6.04 -13.40 -15.55
C TYR A 73 6.72 -14.57 -16.26
N ASN A 74 6.92 -15.67 -15.54
CA ASN A 74 7.40 -16.94 -16.09
C ASN A 74 6.19 -17.75 -16.57
N ALA A 75 6.03 -17.86 -17.88
CA ALA A 75 4.91 -18.57 -18.49
C ALA A 75 4.99 -20.09 -18.36
N THR A 76 6.20 -20.65 -18.21
CA THR A 76 6.40 -22.10 -18.02
C THR A 76 5.92 -22.54 -16.65
N ASP A 77 6.33 -21.80 -15.61
CA ASP A 77 5.99 -22.10 -14.22
C ASP A 77 4.72 -21.36 -13.74
N GLN A 78 4.08 -20.62 -14.64
CA GLN A 78 2.86 -19.83 -14.41
C GLN A 78 2.92 -18.98 -13.13
N ARG A 79 4.03 -18.26 -12.95
CA ARG A 79 4.31 -17.49 -11.74
C ARG A 79 5.03 -16.19 -12.03
N TYR A 80 4.88 -15.23 -11.12
CA TYR A 80 5.69 -14.02 -11.09
C TYR A 80 7.00 -14.27 -10.35
N GLU A 81 8.04 -13.61 -10.83
CA GLU A 81 9.40 -13.68 -10.30
C GLU A 81 9.99 -12.27 -10.26
N VAL A 82 10.94 -12.08 -9.35
CA VAL A 82 11.83 -10.93 -9.43
C VAL A 82 12.65 -11.08 -10.71
N ARG A 83 12.69 -10.03 -11.52
CA ARG A 83 13.42 -10.03 -12.78
C ARG A 83 14.88 -10.41 -12.54
N ALA A 84 15.35 -11.41 -13.29
CA ALA A 84 16.77 -11.73 -13.32
C ALA A 84 17.58 -10.55 -13.90
N ALA A 85 18.48 -10.00 -13.10
CA ALA A 85 19.38 -8.91 -13.47
C ALA A 85 20.75 -9.09 -12.79
N VAL A 86 21.74 -8.30 -13.20
CA VAL A 86 23.10 -8.34 -12.61
C VAL A 86 23.06 -8.01 -11.11
N VAL A 87 22.16 -7.10 -10.73
CA VAL A 87 21.90 -6.75 -9.33
C VAL A 87 20.57 -7.38 -8.94
N ASP A 88 20.55 -8.10 -7.82
CA ASP A 88 19.29 -8.60 -7.24
C ASP A 88 18.45 -7.43 -6.71
N ARG A 89 17.26 -7.27 -7.28
CA ARG A 89 16.33 -6.18 -6.94
C ARG A 89 15.21 -6.60 -6.00
N SER A 90 15.31 -7.79 -5.41
CA SER A 90 14.30 -8.32 -4.47
C SER A 90 13.97 -7.35 -3.33
N ASN A 91 14.99 -6.71 -2.75
CA ASN A 91 14.85 -5.79 -1.60
C ASN A 91 14.75 -4.30 -2.00
N TYR A 92 14.49 -3.98 -3.28
CA TYR A 92 14.28 -2.62 -3.74
C TYR A 92 12.80 -2.25 -3.68
N PRO A 93 12.43 -0.96 -3.61
CA PRO A 93 11.03 -0.56 -3.58
C PRO A 93 10.33 -0.96 -4.87
N ILE A 94 9.11 -1.49 -4.76
CA ILE A 94 8.28 -1.74 -5.93
C ILE A 94 7.88 -0.40 -6.57
N THR A 95 8.00 -0.32 -7.90
CA THR A 95 7.54 0.81 -8.71
C THR A 95 6.68 0.31 -9.86
N LEU A 96 6.20 1.22 -10.72
CA LEU A 96 5.28 0.91 -11.81
C LEU A 96 3.96 0.25 -11.34
N VAL A 97 3.61 0.48 -10.08
CA VAL A 97 2.38 0.04 -9.44
C VAL A 97 1.33 1.13 -9.58
N THR A 98 0.10 0.75 -9.92
CA THR A 98 -1.03 1.69 -9.92
C THR A 98 -1.46 1.96 -8.48
N TRP A 99 -2.20 3.05 -8.25
CA TRP A 99 -2.80 3.27 -6.93
C TRP A 99 -3.72 2.10 -6.55
N HIS A 100 -4.43 1.53 -7.51
CA HIS A 100 -5.30 0.39 -7.26
C HIS A 100 -4.52 -0.89 -6.89
N GLY A 101 -3.37 -1.13 -7.51
CA GLY A 101 -2.48 -2.24 -7.14
C GLY A 101 -1.93 -2.08 -5.73
N ALA A 102 -1.53 -0.86 -5.37
CA ALA A 102 -1.06 -0.52 -4.03
C ALA A 102 -2.15 -0.72 -2.96
N ASP A 103 -3.36 -0.22 -3.20
CA ASP A 103 -4.52 -0.40 -2.33
C ASP A 103 -4.92 -1.88 -2.20
N ALA A 104 -4.97 -2.62 -3.31
CA ALA A 104 -5.28 -4.05 -3.31
C ALA A 104 -4.25 -4.87 -2.51
N TYR A 105 -2.96 -4.55 -2.65
CA TYR A 105 -1.90 -5.17 -1.85
C TYR A 105 -2.14 -4.92 -0.35
N CYS A 106 -2.33 -3.67 0.07
CA CYS A 106 -2.52 -3.37 1.49
C CYS A 106 -3.77 -4.06 2.04
N ARG A 107 -4.89 -4.07 1.28
CA ARG A 107 -6.12 -4.76 1.70
C ARG A 107 -5.96 -6.27 1.82
N ALA A 108 -5.15 -6.90 0.96
CA ALA A 108 -4.84 -8.33 1.08
C ALA A 108 -4.10 -8.66 2.39
N LEU A 109 -3.43 -7.69 3.01
CA LEU A 109 -2.81 -7.80 4.33
C LEU A 109 -3.76 -7.46 5.49
N GLY A 110 -5.01 -7.07 5.22
CA GLY A 110 -5.90 -6.48 6.21
C GLY A 110 -5.54 -5.04 6.59
N ARG A 111 -4.71 -4.36 5.77
CA ARG A 111 -4.20 -3.00 5.98
C ARG A 111 -4.83 -2.02 4.98
N THR A 112 -4.43 -0.75 5.04
CA THR A 112 -4.80 0.28 4.05
C THR A 112 -3.56 1.01 3.54
N LEU A 113 -3.72 1.79 2.47
CA LEU A 113 -2.76 2.88 2.22
C LEU A 113 -2.88 3.91 3.37
N PRO A 114 -1.78 4.59 3.76
CA PRO A 114 -1.86 5.69 4.70
C PRO A 114 -2.68 6.83 4.09
N THR A 115 -3.42 7.55 4.93
CA THR A 115 -3.91 8.87 4.51
C THR A 115 -2.72 9.83 4.34
N GLU A 116 -2.91 10.91 3.59
CA GLU A 116 -1.91 11.97 3.44
C GLU A 116 -1.46 12.50 4.80
N ALA A 117 -2.40 12.69 5.73
CA ALA A 117 -2.10 13.16 7.08
C ALA A 117 -1.33 12.13 7.92
N GLN A 118 -1.67 10.84 7.82
CA GLN A 118 -0.90 9.76 8.45
C GLN A 118 0.54 9.72 7.90
N TRP A 119 0.69 9.77 6.58
CA TRP A 119 2.01 9.77 5.95
C TRP A 119 2.85 10.97 6.42
N GLU A 120 2.26 12.18 6.41
CA GLU A 120 2.96 13.39 6.84
C GLU A 120 3.33 13.33 8.34
N ARG A 121 2.42 12.86 9.20
CA ARG A 121 2.70 12.67 10.63
C ARG A 121 3.88 11.72 10.86
N ALA A 122 3.86 10.57 10.19
CA ALA A 122 4.93 9.58 10.28
C ALA A 122 6.29 10.13 9.79
N ALA A 123 6.27 10.96 8.74
CA ALA A 123 7.47 11.57 8.19
C ALA A 123 8.02 12.69 9.09
N ARG A 124 7.16 13.55 9.64
CA ARG A 124 7.57 14.78 10.33
C ARG A 124 8.06 14.61 11.75
N GLY A 125 7.65 13.53 12.42
CA GLY A 125 7.90 13.36 13.85
C GLY A 125 7.12 14.36 14.72
N LEU A 126 7.42 14.36 16.02
CA LEU A 126 6.80 15.28 17.00
C LEU A 126 7.29 16.72 16.81
N ALA A 127 8.50 16.88 16.29
CA ALA A 127 9.12 18.18 16.04
C ALA A 127 8.61 18.90 14.78
N ASN A 128 7.66 18.31 14.02
CA ASN A 128 7.15 18.86 12.77
C ASN A 128 8.25 19.17 11.74
N SER A 129 9.25 18.28 11.63
CA SER A 129 10.47 18.50 10.85
C SER A 129 10.23 18.61 9.34
N ILE A 130 11.07 19.39 8.65
CA ILE A 130 11.01 19.60 7.18
C ILE A 130 11.47 18.35 6.42
N TYR A 131 12.44 17.62 6.98
CA TYR A 131 12.88 16.30 6.56
C TYR A 131 12.70 15.32 7.72
N PRO A 132 12.69 14.00 7.48
CA PRO A 132 12.41 13.02 8.53
C PRO A 132 13.33 13.14 9.75
N TRP A 133 14.60 13.44 9.52
CA TRP A 133 15.63 13.59 10.55
C TRP A 133 15.78 15.02 11.10
N GLY A 134 15.07 16.01 10.58
CA GLY A 134 15.17 17.39 11.07
C GLY A 134 14.96 18.50 10.04
N PRO A 135 15.28 19.76 10.40
CA PRO A 135 15.00 20.91 9.55
C PRO A 135 16.00 21.12 8.40
N GLN A 136 17.20 20.51 8.49
CA GLN A 136 18.28 20.72 7.52
C GLN A 136 18.46 19.48 6.64
N TRP A 137 18.68 19.71 5.34
CA TRP A 137 18.98 18.64 4.39
C TRP A 137 20.33 17.98 4.70
N ASP A 138 20.39 16.66 4.60
CA ASP A 138 21.61 15.86 4.69
C ASP A 138 21.62 14.84 3.55
N VAL A 139 22.64 14.93 2.69
CA VAL A 139 22.79 14.09 1.50
C VAL A 139 23.02 12.62 1.84
N ASN A 140 23.49 12.31 3.05
CA ASN A 140 23.84 10.96 3.46
C ASN A 140 22.67 10.16 4.04
N ARG A 141 21.47 10.76 4.11
CA ARG A 141 20.29 10.22 4.81
C ARG A 141 19.11 9.90 3.90
N ALA A 142 19.23 10.17 2.61
CA ALA A 142 18.16 9.97 1.65
C ALA A 142 18.70 9.77 0.24
N LYS A 143 17.94 9.03 -0.57
CA LYS A 143 18.23 8.89 -1.99
C LYS A 143 17.43 9.91 -2.79
N THR A 144 18.07 10.96 -3.28
CA THR A 144 17.49 11.94 -4.20
C THR A 144 18.41 12.09 -5.41
N ASN A 145 18.24 13.10 -6.26
CA ASN A 145 19.24 13.41 -7.30
C ASN A 145 20.53 14.02 -6.73
N ARG A 146 20.64 14.07 -5.40
CA ARG A 146 21.85 14.38 -4.66
C ARG A 146 22.10 13.22 -3.67
N PRO A 147 23.19 12.45 -3.83
CA PRO A 147 24.18 12.56 -4.91
C PRO A 147 23.57 12.12 -6.26
N THR A 148 24.24 12.46 -7.37
CA THR A 148 23.66 12.39 -8.74
C THR A 148 23.59 10.97 -9.31
N GLU A 149 23.84 9.92 -8.52
CA GLU A 149 23.69 8.56 -9.04
C GLU A 149 22.20 8.26 -9.26
N ASP A 150 21.88 7.69 -10.40
CA ASP A 150 20.50 7.34 -10.74
C ASP A 150 20.03 6.06 -10.04
N GLY A 151 18.71 5.94 -9.91
CA GLY A 151 18.02 4.75 -9.43
C GLY A 151 17.74 4.72 -7.93
N THR A 152 16.89 3.78 -7.55
CA THR A 152 16.51 3.51 -6.15
C THR A 152 17.62 2.78 -5.40
N VAL A 153 17.49 2.72 -4.08
CA VAL A 153 18.32 1.91 -3.18
C VAL A 153 17.45 0.87 -2.47
N PRO A 154 18.03 -0.16 -1.83
CA PRO A 154 17.26 -1.12 -1.02
C PRO A 154 16.41 -0.41 0.04
N VAL A 155 15.23 -0.95 0.34
CA VAL A 155 14.22 -0.32 1.22
C VAL A 155 14.70 -0.14 2.68
N ASP A 156 15.69 -0.91 3.12
CA ASP A 156 16.31 -0.84 4.44
C ASP A 156 17.58 0.05 4.49
N SER A 157 17.86 0.78 3.40
CA SER A 157 18.92 1.78 3.36
C SER A 157 18.71 2.86 4.41
N TYR A 158 19.80 3.52 4.83
CA TYR A 158 19.76 4.62 5.81
C TYR A 158 19.24 4.21 7.21
N SER A 159 19.32 2.92 7.56
CA SER A 159 18.81 2.36 8.83
C SER A 159 19.73 2.52 10.04
N SER A 160 21.01 2.86 9.85
CA SER A 160 21.98 2.93 10.95
C SER A 160 23.14 3.89 10.71
N GLY A 161 23.89 4.15 11.78
CA GLY A 161 25.11 4.96 11.75
C GLY A 161 24.87 6.43 11.44
N THR A 162 25.87 7.08 10.83
CA THR A 162 25.80 8.49 10.44
C THR A 162 24.83 8.76 9.29
N SER A 163 24.41 7.71 8.60
CA SER A 163 23.44 7.73 7.50
C SER A 163 22.00 7.47 7.95
N MET A 164 21.73 7.51 9.26
CA MET A 164 20.39 7.25 9.79
C MET A 164 19.40 8.31 9.30
N GLY A 165 18.54 7.90 8.36
CA GLY A 165 17.54 8.76 7.69
C GLY A 165 16.11 8.55 8.18
N ALA A 166 15.92 7.70 9.18
CA ALA A 166 14.60 7.45 9.75
C ALA A 166 13.97 8.72 10.34
N SER A 167 12.65 8.79 10.30
CA SER A 167 11.89 9.73 11.13
C SER A 167 12.04 9.38 12.61
N GLU A 168 11.60 10.29 13.49
CA GLU A 168 11.53 10.05 14.94
C GLU A 168 10.74 8.78 15.31
N PHE A 169 9.79 8.37 14.47
CA PHE A 169 9.01 7.14 14.67
C PHE A 169 9.65 5.89 14.07
N GLY A 170 10.82 6.02 13.43
CA GLY A 170 11.56 4.91 12.85
C GLY A 170 11.26 4.63 11.36
N ALA A 171 10.37 5.40 10.72
CA ALA A 171 10.05 5.23 9.31
C ALA A 171 11.19 5.72 8.40
N LEU A 172 11.72 4.82 7.57
CA LEU A 172 12.81 5.05 6.63
C LEU A 172 12.30 5.54 5.27
N ASN A 173 13.20 6.17 4.51
CA ASN A 173 12.97 6.66 3.15
C ASN A 173 11.74 7.56 2.98
N MET A 174 11.25 8.19 4.04
CA MET A 174 10.16 9.18 3.96
C MET A 174 10.57 10.47 3.22
N ALA A 175 11.82 10.56 2.73
CA ALA A 175 12.33 11.59 1.85
C ALA A 175 13.20 10.94 0.76
N GLY A 176 12.71 10.92 -0.48
CA GLY A 176 13.40 10.31 -1.61
C GLY A 176 13.16 8.80 -1.76
N ASN A 177 14.10 8.11 -2.40
CA ASN A 177 13.98 6.75 -2.92
C ASN A 177 12.83 6.63 -3.93
N VAL A 178 11.60 6.38 -3.50
CA VAL A 178 10.41 6.48 -4.35
C VAL A 178 9.39 7.38 -3.69
N ALA A 179 8.66 8.14 -4.51
CA ALA A 179 7.49 8.83 -4.03
C ALA A 179 6.39 7.80 -3.72
N GLU A 180 5.49 8.08 -2.78
CA GLU A 180 4.58 7.07 -2.26
C GLU A 180 3.12 7.46 -2.45
N TRP A 181 2.34 6.52 -3.01
CA TRP A 181 0.89 6.63 -3.05
C TRP A 181 0.29 6.76 -1.64
N THR A 182 -0.70 7.64 -1.49
CA THR A 182 -1.53 7.74 -0.28
C THR A 182 -3.00 7.49 -0.63
N ALA A 183 -3.85 7.28 0.36
CA ALA A 183 -5.28 7.00 0.15
C ALA A 183 -6.05 8.18 -0.47
N ASP A 184 -5.58 9.41 -0.25
CA ASP A 184 -6.35 10.62 -0.49
C ASP A 184 -6.46 10.99 -1.97
N TRP A 185 -7.62 11.53 -2.36
CA TRP A 185 -7.74 12.28 -3.60
C TRP A 185 -7.00 13.62 -3.48
N TYR A 186 -6.36 14.05 -4.55
CA TYR A 186 -5.71 15.35 -4.57
C TYR A 186 -6.70 16.47 -4.90
N GLN A 187 -6.62 17.54 -4.12
CA GLN A 187 -7.21 18.83 -4.44
C GLN A 187 -6.29 19.95 -3.94
N ASN A 188 -6.01 20.91 -4.82
CA ASN A 188 -5.03 21.97 -4.59
C ASN A 188 -5.40 22.91 -3.43
N ASN A 189 -6.69 23.16 -3.19
CA ASN A 189 -7.18 24.03 -2.14
C ASN A 189 -7.69 23.27 -0.90
N TYR A 190 -7.42 21.96 -0.77
CA TYR A 190 -7.91 21.17 0.36
C TYR A 190 -7.40 21.71 1.70
N TYR A 191 -6.11 22.06 1.80
CA TYR A 191 -5.53 22.63 3.02
C TYR A 191 -6.18 23.97 3.40
N GLN A 192 -6.54 24.79 2.41
CA GLN A 192 -7.29 26.04 2.64
C GLN A 192 -8.70 25.77 3.14
N GLN A 193 -9.38 24.73 2.63
CA GLN A 193 -10.71 24.34 3.11
C GLN A 193 -10.64 23.90 4.58
N LEU A 194 -9.65 23.08 4.95
CA LEU A 194 -9.44 22.67 6.34
C LEU A 194 -9.15 23.87 7.25
N ALA A 195 -8.25 24.77 6.84
CA ALA A 195 -7.93 25.98 7.60
C ALA A 195 -9.15 26.91 7.81
N ASN A 196 -10.01 27.03 6.79
CA ASN A 196 -11.20 27.89 6.85
C ASN A 196 -12.25 27.40 7.85
N THR A 197 -12.21 26.14 8.28
CA THR A 197 -13.08 25.66 9.35
C THR A 197 -12.78 26.32 10.69
N GLY A 198 -11.53 26.79 10.90
CA GLY A 198 -11.04 27.27 12.18
C GLY A 198 -11.02 26.20 13.28
N GLN A 199 -11.13 24.92 12.91
CA GLN A 199 -11.22 23.79 13.83
C GLN A 199 -10.09 22.79 13.56
N VAL A 200 -9.72 22.05 14.61
CA VAL A 200 -8.83 20.89 14.47
C VAL A 200 -9.58 19.82 13.69
N THR A 201 -9.05 19.44 12.53
CA THR A 201 -9.64 18.35 11.74
C THR A 201 -9.13 17.01 12.26
N VAL A 202 -10.03 16.09 12.57
CA VAL A 202 -9.69 14.76 13.10
C VAL A 202 -9.69 13.75 11.96
N ASN A 203 -8.58 13.02 11.78
CA ASN A 203 -8.38 11.96 10.77
C ASN A 203 -8.86 12.35 9.35
N PRO A 204 -8.34 13.43 8.74
CA PRO A 204 -8.72 13.81 7.38
C PRO A 204 -8.37 12.69 6.39
N THR A 205 -9.28 12.44 5.46
CA THR A 205 -9.17 11.41 4.41
C THR A 205 -9.20 12.02 3.00
N GLY A 206 -8.94 13.32 2.91
CA GLY A 206 -8.98 14.06 1.64
C GLY A 206 -10.41 14.39 1.19
N PRO A 207 -10.54 14.99 -0.01
CA PRO A 207 -11.81 15.18 -0.70
C PRO A 207 -12.48 13.84 -1.04
N ILE A 208 -13.80 13.87 -1.25
CA ILE A 208 -14.60 12.67 -1.60
C ILE A 208 -14.26 12.07 -2.98
N GLY A 209 -13.59 12.83 -3.85
CA GLY A 209 -13.31 12.45 -5.23
C GLY A 209 -12.30 13.39 -5.88
N GLY A 210 -11.74 12.96 -7.01
CA GLY A 210 -10.84 13.76 -7.83
C GLY A 210 -10.33 12.96 -9.02
N ASP A 211 -9.49 13.59 -9.84
CA ASP A 211 -8.88 12.94 -11.01
C ASP A 211 -7.53 12.29 -10.69
N LYS A 212 -6.92 12.68 -9.57
CA LYS A 212 -5.56 12.29 -9.18
C LYS A 212 -5.48 11.94 -7.71
N ARG A 213 -4.59 11.03 -7.36
CA ARG A 213 -4.30 10.69 -5.96
C ARG A 213 -3.09 11.47 -5.46
N VAL A 214 -3.06 11.72 -4.16
CA VAL A 214 -1.93 12.36 -3.52
C VAL A 214 -0.74 11.39 -3.48
N VAL A 215 0.43 11.89 -3.88
CA VAL A 215 1.73 11.21 -3.74
C VAL A 215 2.66 12.06 -2.88
N ARG A 216 3.47 11.43 -2.00
CA ARG A 216 4.35 12.12 -1.04
C ARG A 216 5.79 11.62 -1.09
N GLY A 217 6.71 12.25 -0.35
CA GLY A 217 8.10 11.80 -0.15
C GLY A 217 9.11 12.19 -1.23
N GLY A 218 8.69 12.38 -2.47
CA GLY A 218 9.61 12.58 -3.60
C GLY A 218 10.43 11.33 -3.90
N SER A 219 11.21 11.35 -4.99
CA SER A 219 11.93 10.17 -5.49
C SER A 219 13.43 10.40 -5.64
N TRP A 220 14.15 9.33 -5.96
CA TRP A 220 15.56 9.33 -6.33
C TRP A 220 15.93 10.32 -7.45
N SER A 221 14.98 10.74 -8.29
CA SER A 221 15.24 11.68 -9.39
C SER A 221 14.97 13.14 -9.03
N ASN A 222 14.31 13.39 -7.90
CA ASN A 222 13.92 14.74 -7.52
C ASN A 222 15.03 15.49 -6.79
N VAL A 223 15.00 16.82 -6.87
CA VAL A 223 15.83 17.65 -5.98
C VAL A 223 15.31 17.59 -4.53
N PRO A 224 16.18 17.78 -3.52
CA PRO A 224 15.79 17.74 -2.10
C PRO A 224 14.58 18.62 -1.74
N LEU A 225 14.36 19.72 -2.46
CA LEU A 225 13.20 20.59 -2.26
C LEU A 225 11.85 19.85 -2.37
N PHE A 226 11.76 18.83 -3.22
CA PHE A 226 10.56 18.02 -3.43
C PHE A 226 10.53 16.76 -2.55
N ALA A 227 11.58 16.50 -1.78
CA ALA A 227 11.63 15.42 -0.80
C ALA A 227 11.27 15.89 0.63
N ARG A 228 10.79 17.13 0.77
CA ARG A 228 10.34 17.66 2.07
C ARG A 228 9.05 16.96 2.50
N THR A 229 8.91 16.75 3.79
CA THR A 229 7.76 16.10 4.43
C THR A 229 6.43 16.75 4.09
N VAL A 230 6.41 18.03 3.75
CA VAL A 230 5.20 18.79 3.39
C VAL A 230 4.83 18.75 1.90
N HIS A 231 5.73 18.26 1.03
CA HIS A 231 5.53 18.39 -0.41
C HIS A 231 4.52 17.38 -0.96
N ARG A 232 3.48 17.89 -1.61
CA ARG A 232 2.41 17.12 -2.24
C ARG A 232 2.67 17.01 -3.74
N ILE A 233 2.49 15.83 -4.29
CA ILE A 233 2.65 15.55 -5.73
C ILE A 233 1.30 15.10 -6.29
N ASP A 234 0.88 15.70 -7.39
CA ASP A 234 -0.41 15.48 -8.03
C ASP A 234 -0.27 15.11 -9.52
N LEU A 235 0.65 14.21 -9.88
CA LEU A 235 0.90 13.96 -11.31
C LEU A 235 0.04 12.85 -11.91
N TRP A 236 -0.48 11.94 -11.09
CA TRP A 236 -0.98 10.67 -11.60
C TRP A 236 -2.43 10.38 -11.18
N ALA A 237 -3.22 9.98 -12.18
CA ALA A 237 -4.51 9.33 -11.98
C ALA A 237 -4.30 7.93 -11.35
N PRO A 238 -5.29 7.38 -10.63
CA PRO A 238 -5.11 6.14 -9.88
C PRO A 238 -4.77 4.91 -10.74
N GLY A 239 -5.13 4.90 -12.03
CA GLY A 239 -4.78 3.84 -12.97
C GLY A 239 -3.45 4.03 -13.70
N GLN A 240 -2.72 5.12 -13.44
CA GLN A 240 -1.39 5.37 -14.04
C GLN A 240 -0.27 4.82 -13.16
N THR A 241 0.89 4.61 -13.77
CA THR A 241 2.09 4.06 -13.14
C THR A 241 3.29 4.97 -13.38
N SER A 242 4.32 4.85 -12.54
CA SER A 242 5.57 5.60 -12.69
C SER A 242 6.75 4.79 -12.13
N THR A 243 7.93 4.92 -12.74
CA THR A 243 9.19 4.36 -12.22
C THR A 243 9.71 5.09 -10.98
N TRP A 244 9.04 6.17 -10.58
CA TRP A 244 9.38 6.97 -9.41
C TRP A 244 8.39 6.81 -8.26
N VAL A 245 7.30 6.04 -8.45
CA VAL A 245 6.22 5.93 -7.47
C VAL A 245 6.07 4.48 -7.02
N GLY A 246 6.21 4.29 -5.71
CA GLY A 246 5.88 3.07 -4.98
C GLY A 246 4.82 3.36 -3.91
N PHE A 247 4.86 2.62 -2.81
CA PHE A 247 3.94 2.81 -1.69
C PHE A 247 4.42 2.06 -0.44
N ARG A 248 3.76 2.34 0.68
CA ARG A 248 3.81 1.56 1.91
C ARG A 248 2.41 1.45 2.49
N CYS A 249 2.16 0.46 3.34
CA CYS A 249 0.89 0.29 4.01
C CYS A 249 0.87 0.94 5.41
N ALA A 250 -0.35 1.21 5.89
CA ALA A 250 -0.65 1.60 7.24
C ALA A 250 -1.75 0.70 7.82
N ASP A 251 -1.82 0.66 9.15
CA ASP A 251 -2.86 -0.05 9.88
C ASP A 251 -3.38 0.83 11.00
N THR A 252 -4.69 0.77 11.23
CA THR A 252 -5.28 1.38 12.41
C THR A 252 -4.78 0.61 13.64
N ALA A 253 -4.38 1.30 14.70
CA ALA A 253 -3.98 0.63 15.93
C ALA A 253 -5.22 0.03 16.63
N SER A 254 -5.76 -1.06 16.08
CA SER A 254 -6.70 -1.92 16.80
C SER A 254 -5.86 -2.69 17.81
N GLY A 255 -6.03 -2.37 19.10
CA GLY A 255 -5.22 -2.88 20.19
C GLY A 255 -4.87 -4.36 20.03
N VAL A 256 -3.57 -4.65 20.04
CA VAL A 256 -2.92 -5.97 20.17
C VAL A 256 -3.85 -7.13 19.78
N SER A 257 -3.87 -7.50 18.49
CA SER A 257 -4.27 -8.84 18.11
C SER A 257 -3.26 -9.81 18.71
N THR A 258 -3.56 -10.32 19.90
CA THR A 258 -2.82 -11.43 20.51
C THR A 258 -3.04 -12.65 19.62
N VAL A 259 -2.11 -12.86 18.69
CA VAL A 259 -1.95 -14.17 18.06
C VAL A 259 -1.68 -15.15 19.22
N PRO A 260 -2.55 -16.15 19.46
CA PRO A 260 -2.26 -17.15 20.49
C PRO A 260 -1.00 -17.90 20.05
N PRO A 261 -0.08 -18.23 20.97
CA PRO A 261 1.05 -19.07 20.62
C PRO A 261 0.53 -20.40 20.05
N SER A 262 1.01 -20.76 18.87
CA SER A 262 0.77 -22.06 18.23
C SER A 262 1.29 -23.16 19.16
N SER A 263 0.41 -23.74 19.96
CA SER A 263 0.70 -24.95 20.71
C SER A 263 0.52 -26.15 19.79
N ASN A 264 1.59 -26.48 19.07
CA ASN A 264 1.82 -27.85 18.63
C ASN A 264 2.09 -28.71 19.87
N THR A 265 1.04 -29.32 20.41
CA THR A 265 1.16 -30.52 21.25
C THR A 265 0.14 -31.54 20.81
N ASN A 266 0.60 -32.49 19.99
CA ASN A 266 -0.03 -33.78 19.81
C ASN A 266 -0.12 -34.46 21.19
N VAL A 267 -1.33 -34.57 21.73
CA VAL A 267 -1.66 -35.57 22.74
C VAL A 267 -2.86 -36.35 22.23
N THR A 268 -2.56 -37.52 21.69
CA THR A 268 -3.53 -38.57 21.38
C THR A 268 -4.19 -39.06 22.66
N THR A 269 -5.50 -38.86 22.80
CA THR A 269 -6.32 -39.70 23.66
C THR A 269 -7.61 -40.08 22.95
N ASN A 270 -7.71 -41.37 22.63
CA ASN A 270 -8.93 -42.04 22.18
C ASN A 270 -9.95 -42.04 23.32
N VAL A 271 -11.18 -41.57 23.06
CA VAL A 271 -12.38 -42.11 23.69
C VAL A 271 -13.51 -42.14 22.66
N ALA A 272 -14.14 -43.32 22.56
CA ALA A 272 -15.17 -43.66 21.61
C ALA A 272 -16.59 -43.26 22.06
N ALA A 273 -17.45 -43.15 21.05
CA ALA A 273 -18.91 -43.39 21.03
C ALA A 273 -19.82 -42.45 21.85
N THR A 274 -20.78 -41.81 21.18
CA THR A 274 -22.11 -42.38 20.88
C THR A 274 -22.97 -41.38 20.11
N THR A 275 -23.63 -41.88 19.06
CA THR A 275 -24.76 -41.27 18.34
C THR A 275 -26.04 -41.30 19.20
N PRO A 276 -27.00 -40.40 18.93
CA PRO A 276 -28.20 -40.89 18.24
C PRO A 276 -28.75 -39.96 17.14
N ALA A 277 -29.04 -40.61 16.00
CA ALA A 277 -30.19 -40.59 15.10
C ALA A 277 -31.13 -39.35 14.94
N PRO A 278 -31.78 -39.24 13.76
CA PRO A 278 -32.25 -37.99 13.16
C PRO A 278 -33.76 -37.76 13.35
N VAL A 279 -34.18 -36.50 13.18
CA VAL A 279 -35.59 -36.18 12.93
C VAL A 279 -35.71 -35.68 11.49
N THR A 280 -36.28 -36.54 10.66
CA THR A 280 -36.86 -36.23 9.36
C THR A 280 -38.23 -35.60 9.58
N ASP A 281 -38.55 -34.51 8.89
CA ASP A 281 -39.84 -34.43 8.21
C ASP A 281 -39.77 -33.57 6.95
N THR A 282 -40.71 -33.87 6.09
CA THR A 282 -40.71 -33.86 4.65
C THR A 282 -41.76 -32.88 4.11
N SER A 283 -41.54 -32.50 2.86
CA SER A 283 -42.55 -32.18 1.84
C SER A 283 -43.19 -30.79 1.84
N GLY A 284 -43.25 -30.21 0.64
CA GLY A 284 -43.97 -28.97 0.36
C GLY A 284 -43.71 -28.39 -1.02
N SER A 285 -43.95 -29.20 -2.06
CA SER A 285 -44.04 -28.80 -3.47
C SER A 285 -44.99 -27.61 -3.69
N THR A 286 -44.63 -26.67 -4.56
CA THR A 286 -45.41 -26.32 -5.77
C THR A 286 -44.63 -25.37 -6.66
N GLY A 287 -44.34 -25.79 -7.90
CA GLY A 287 -44.00 -24.90 -9.00
C GLY A 287 -45.28 -24.44 -9.71
N SER A 288 -45.30 -23.18 -10.13
CA SER A 288 -46.07 -22.74 -11.31
C SER A 288 -45.48 -21.43 -11.82
N GLY A 289 -45.17 -21.41 -13.11
CA GLY A 289 -44.41 -20.35 -13.76
C GLY A 289 -45.27 -19.16 -14.21
N VAL A 290 -44.63 -17.99 -14.28
CA VAL A 290 -45.06 -16.84 -15.09
C VAL A 290 -43.81 -16.07 -15.57
N LYS A 291 -43.64 -15.97 -16.90
CA LYS A 291 -42.96 -14.84 -17.59
C LYS A 291 -44.10 -13.89 -18.04
N PRO A 292 -43.94 -12.55 -18.22
CA PRO A 292 -42.74 -11.86 -18.70
C PRO A 292 -42.42 -10.51 -18.03
N GLY A 293 -41.22 -9.97 -18.27
CA GLY A 293 -40.90 -8.59 -17.91
C GLY A 293 -39.42 -8.26 -18.09
N SER A 294 -39.11 -7.54 -19.17
CA SER A 294 -37.80 -6.92 -19.41
C SER A 294 -37.51 -5.86 -18.34
N GLY A 295 -36.54 -6.14 -17.48
CA GLY A 295 -36.01 -5.20 -16.50
C GLY A 295 -34.49 -5.31 -16.48
N SER A 296 -33.82 -4.27 -16.94
CA SER A 296 -32.37 -4.09 -16.80
C SER A 296 -32.07 -3.86 -15.32
N SER A 297 -31.56 -4.87 -14.61
CA SER A 297 -31.04 -4.73 -13.25
C SER A 297 -29.52 -4.85 -13.27
N SER A 298 -28.84 -3.72 -13.02
CA SER A 298 -27.42 -3.67 -12.70
C SER A 298 -27.17 -4.45 -11.41
N THR A 299 -26.55 -5.62 -11.51
CA THR A 299 -26.01 -6.32 -10.35
C THR A 299 -24.68 -5.69 -9.97
N ASN A 300 -24.66 -5.01 -8.82
CA ASN A 300 -23.45 -4.64 -8.09
C ASN A 300 -22.53 -5.86 -7.96
N PRO A 301 -21.22 -5.75 -8.25
CA PRO A 301 -20.28 -6.80 -7.86
C PRO A 301 -20.21 -6.83 -6.33
N THR A 302 -20.51 -8.02 -5.81
CA THR A 302 -20.41 -8.42 -4.42
C THR A 302 -19.05 -8.06 -3.82
N THR A 303 -19.10 -7.47 -2.63
CA THR A 303 -17.98 -7.29 -1.71
C THR A 303 -17.22 -8.61 -1.53
N ALA A 304 -16.00 -8.69 -2.06
CA ALA A 304 -15.09 -9.78 -1.74
C ALA A 304 -14.74 -9.68 -0.25
N SER A 305 -15.16 -10.67 0.53
CA SER A 305 -14.83 -10.83 1.94
C SER A 305 -13.33 -11.08 2.10
N ASN A 306 -12.70 -10.40 3.06
CA ASN A 306 -11.28 -10.59 3.39
C ASN A 306 -10.98 -12.06 3.77
N PRO A 307 -9.95 -12.70 3.18
CA PRO A 307 -9.58 -14.08 3.47
C PRO A 307 -8.70 -14.21 4.75
N PRO A 308 -8.59 -15.43 5.33
CA PRO A 308 -7.86 -15.68 6.58
C PRO A 308 -6.33 -15.53 6.45
N ALA A 309 -5.70 -15.04 7.52
CA ALA A 309 -4.33 -14.51 7.62
C ALA A 309 -3.14 -15.47 7.34
N GLY A 310 -3.37 -16.67 6.81
CA GLY A 310 -2.37 -17.75 6.77
C GLY A 310 -1.32 -17.70 5.65
N ASN A 311 -1.54 -16.92 4.59
CA ASN A 311 -0.70 -16.92 3.37
C ASN A 311 -0.19 -15.52 2.96
N ILE A 312 -0.20 -14.57 3.90
CA ILE A 312 0.23 -13.19 3.66
C ILE A 312 1.77 -13.12 3.50
N PRO A 313 2.32 -12.38 2.51
CA PRO A 313 3.76 -12.13 2.38
C PRO A 313 4.35 -11.60 3.69
N PRO A 314 5.65 -11.85 3.98
CA PRO A 314 6.28 -11.34 5.20
C PRO A 314 6.05 -9.83 5.32
N THR A 315 5.27 -9.45 6.33
CA THR A 315 4.93 -8.06 6.63
C THR A 315 6.19 -7.29 6.99
N ALA A 316 6.36 -6.11 6.40
CA ALA A 316 7.39 -5.17 6.84
C ALA A 316 7.19 -4.87 8.34
N THR A 317 8.31 -4.71 9.05
CA THR A 317 8.32 -4.24 10.43
C THR A 317 7.51 -2.97 10.52
N LEU A 318 6.52 -2.94 11.41
CA LEU A 318 5.77 -1.71 11.67
C LEU A 318 6.65 -0.78 12.50
N ALA A 319 6.76 0.48 12.05
CA ALA A 319 7.32 1.54 12.87
C ALA A 319 6.45 1.71 14.13
N ALA A 320 7.09 2.08 15.24
CA ALA A 320 6.52 1.94 16.59
C ALA A 320 5.21 2.69 16.79
N GLN A 321 4.42 2.18 17.74
CA GLN A 321 3.12 2.69 18.18
C GLN A 321 3.17 4.21 18.43
N GLN A 322 2.29 4.91 17.72
CA GLN A 322 2.01 6.33 17.89
C GLN A 322 0.97 6.52 18.99
#